data_AF-A0A2S9GAE8-F1
#
_entry.id   AF-A0A2S9GAE8-F1
#
_cell.length_a   1.000
_cell.length_b   1.000
_cell.length_c   1.000
_cell.angle_alpha   90.00
_cell.angle_beta   90.00
_cell.angle_gamma   90.00
#
_symmetry.space_group_name_H-M   'P 1'
#
loop_
_entity.id
_entity.type
_entity.pdbx_description
1 polymer ?
#
loop_
_entity_poly.entity_id
_entity_poly.type
_entity_poly.pdbx_seq_one_letter_code
_entity_poly.pdbx_strand_id
1 'polypeptide(L)'
;VYSPLDALTIAKDNPDKQVVFFGIGFETTAPANAMTVHQAKRPGIENFSLLVSHVLVPPAIAAIMESPTCRVQAFLAAGHVCCVM
;
A
#
# COMPACT_ATOMS: atom_id res chain seq x y z
N VAL A 1 -6.50 -5.44 11.91
CA VAL A 1 -5.23 -6.11 11.55
C VAL A 1 -4.11 -5.10 11.58
N TYR A 2 -2.91 -5.49 12.00
CA TYR A 2 -1.73 -4.61 12.01
C TYR A 2 -0.91 -4.76 10.73
N SER A 3 -1.05 -5.89 10.05
CA SER A 3 -0.34 -6.23 8.81
C SER A 3 -1.29 -6.78 7.74
N PRO A 4 -0.99 -6.59 6.44
CA PRO A 4 -1.69 -7.30 5.37
C PRO A 4 -1.58 -8.84 5.52
N LEU A 5 -0.51 -9.35 6.15
CA LEU A 5 -0.36 -10.79 6.41
C LEU A 5 -1.41 -11.32 7.40
N ASP A 6 -1.85 -10.51 8.36
CA ASP A 6 -2.93 -10.92 9.26
C ASP A 6 -4.23 -11.11 8.49
N ALA A 7 -4.51 -10.27 7.48
CA ALA A 7 -5.67 -10.41 6.62
C ALA A 7 -5.59 -11.67 5.75
N LEU A 8 -4.38 -12.05 5.31
CA LEU A 8 -4.18 -13.33 4.64
C LEU A 8 -4.41 -14.52 5.58
N THR A 9 -4.00 -14.43 6.84
CA THR A 9 -4.32 -15.45 7.85
C THR A 9 -5.83 -15.58 8.06
N ILE A 10 -6.55 -14.45 8.18
CA ILE A 10 -8.01 -14.45 8.28
C ILE A 10 -8.65 -15.14 7.06
N ALA A 11 -8.14 -14.90 5.84
CA ALA A 11 -8.64 -15.56 4.64
C ALA A 11 -8.44 -17.08 4.66
N LYS A 12 -7.27 -17.55 5.14
CA LYS A 12 -6.98 -18.98 5.30
C LYS A 12 -7.91 -19.65 6.31
N ASP A 13 -8.21 -18.95 7.41
CA ASP A 13 -9.04 -19.49 8.50
C ASP A 13 -10.55 -19.43 8.19
N ASN A 14 -10.95 -18.69 7.15
CA ASN A 14 -12.35 -18.51 6.74
C ASN A 14 -12.53 -18.75 5.22
N PRO A 15 -12.32 -19.98 4.73
CA PRO A 15 -12.32 -20.28 3.29
C PRO A 15 -13.69 -20.04 2.60
N ASP A 16 -14.76 -19.99 3.38
CA ASP A 16 -16.13 -19.72 2.93
C ASP A 16 -16.45 -18.22 2.77
N LYS A 17 -15.53 -17.33 3.16
CA LYS A 17 -15.74 -15.87 3.14
C LYS A 17 -14.72 -15.18 2.26
N GLN A 18 -15.16 -14.17 1.52
CA GLN A 18 -14.26 -13.24 0.85
C GLN A 18 -13.64 -12.29 1.87
N VAL A 19 -12.31 -12.24 1.91
CA VAL A 19 -11.55 -11.30 2.73
C VAL A 19 -10.91 -10.26 1.82
N VAL A 20 -11.31 -9.00 1.99
CA VAL A 20 -10.76 -7.87 1.23
C VAL A 20 -9.93 -7.00 2.18
N PHE A 21 -8.62 -6.94 1.96
CA PHE A 21 -7.75 -6.02 2.68
C PHE A 21 -7.76 -4.65 1.97
N PHE A 22 -8.07 -3.59 2.73
CA PHE A 22 -7.99 -2.22 2.23
C PHE A 22 -6.54 -1.72 2.30
N GLY A 23 -5.83 -1.85 1.17
CA GLY A 23 -4.43 -1.51 1.05
C GLY A 23 -4.21 -0.02 0.78
N ILE A 24 -4.27 0.79 1.84
CA ILE A 24 -3.96 2.22 1.80
C ILE A 24 -2.52 2.48 2.26
N GLY A 25 -1.88 3.47 1.64
CA GLY A 25 -0.62 4.02 2.12
C GLY A 25 0.32 4.44 0.99
N PHE A 26 1.50 4.90 1.42
CA PHE A 26 2.58 5.35 0.54
C PHE A 26 3.51 4.18 0.16
N GLU A 27 4.62 4.53 -0.48
CA GLU A 27 5.68 3.63 -0.92
C GLU A 27 6.18 2.71 0.20
N THR A 28 6.18 3.16 1.46
CA THR A 28 6.60 2.33 2.61
C THR A 28 5.74 1.10 2.85
N THR A 29 4.45 1.17 2.51
CA THR A 29 3.48 0.10 2.77
C THR A 29 3.20 -0.76 1.54
N ALA A 30 3.46 -0.22 0.34
CA ALA A 30 3.20 -0.91 -0.92
C ALA A 30 3.96 -2.25 -1.03
N PRO A 31 5.25 -2.38 -0.65
CA PRO A 31 5.97 -3.64 -0.69
C PRO A 31 5.33 -4.74 0.17
N ALA A 32 4.94 -4.44 1.41
CA ALA A 32 4.31 -5.42 2.29
C ALA A 32 2.95 -5.89 1.76
N ASN A 33 2.15 -4.97 1.20
CA ASN A 33 0.86 -5.30 0.58
C ASN A 33 1.07 -6.19 -0.67
N ALA A 34 2.01 -5.83 -1.54
CA ALA A 34 2.35 -6.62 -2.72
C ALA A 34 2.89 -8.01 -2.36
N MET A 35 3.76 -8.09 -1.35
CA MET A 35 4.28 -9.35 -0.82
C MET A 35 3.17 -10.26 -0.28
N THR A 36 2.13 -9.68 0.32
CA THR A 36 1.00 -10.46 0.82
C THR A 36 0.20 -11.09 -0.32
N VAL A 37 -0.04 -10.34 -1.41
CA VAL A 37 -0.67 -10.89 -2.63
C VAL A 37 0.21 -12.00 -3.23
N HIS A 38 1.53 -11.78 -3.28
CA HIS A 38 2.46 -12.81 -3.76
C HIS A 38 2.41 -14.07 -2.88
N GLN A 39 2.35 -13.92 -1.56
CA GLN A 39 2.23 -15.04 -0.63
C GLN A 39 0.88 -15.74 -0.69
N ALA A 40 -0.22 -15.04 -0.97
CA ALA A 40 -1.53 -15.64 -1.19
C ALA A 40 -1.55 -16.53 -2.44
N LYS A 41 -0.88 -16.09 -3.51
CA LYS A 41 -0.81 -16.80 -4.79
C LYS A 41 -0.07 -18.14 -4.69
N ARG A 42 1.02 -18.21 -3.89
CA ARG A 42 1.87 -19.42 -3.79
C ARG A 42 1.12 -20.69 -3.38
N PRO A 43 0.33 -20.71 -2.28
CA PRO A 43 -0.49 -21.85 -1.90
C PRO A 43 -1.90 -21.83 -2.53
N GLY A 44 -2.20 -20.90 -3.45
CA GLY A 44 -3.50 -20.84 -4.14
C GLY A 44 -4.67 -20.36 -3.27
N ILE A 45 -4.48 -19.34 -2.44
CA ILE A 45 -5.60 -18.73 -1.69
C ILE A 45 -6.40 -17.83 -2.63
N GLU A 46 -7.64 -18.21 -2.92
CA GLU A 46 -8.51 -17.51 -3.89
C GLU A 46 -9.47 -16.51 -3.25
N ASN A 47 -9.78 -16.66 -1.95
CA ASN A 47 -10.72 -15.80 -1.21
C ASN A 47 -10.07 -14.56 -0.58
N PHE A 48 -8.83 -14.26 -0.93
CA PHE A 48 -8.12 -13.06 -0.48
C PHE A 48 -8.02 -12.05 -1.62
N SER A 49 -8.39 -10.79 -1.34
CA SER A 49 -8.28 -9.69 -2.30
C SER A 49 -7.69 -8.45 -1.66
N LEU A 50 -7.01 -7.64 -2.47
CA LEU A 50 -6.47 -6.35 -2.08
C LEU A 50 -7.25 -5.25 -2.79
N LEU A 51 -7.92 -4.38 -2.05
CA LEU A 51 -8.40 -3.11 -2.58
C LEU A 51 -7.24 -2.12 -2.56
N VAL A 52 -6.65 -1.88 -3.72
CA VAL A 52 -5.45 -1.04 -3.88
C VAL A 52 -5.85 0.43 -3.82
N SER A 53 -5.39 1.14 -2.80
CA SER A 53 -5.58 2.58 -2.62
C SER A 53 -4.28 3.24 -2.19
N HIS A 54 -3.19 2.81 -2.83
CA HIS A 54 -1.88 3.41 -2.66
C HIS A 54 -1.78 4.75 -3.37
N VAL A 55 -0.95 5.62 -2.81
CA VAL A 55 -0.63 6.95 -3.33
C VAL A 55 0.87 7.13 -3.36
N LEU A 56 1.37 7.95 -4.29
CA LEU A 56 2.79 8.22 -4.45
C LEU A 56 3.12 9.63 -3.96
N VAL A 57 4.23 9.77 -3.23
CA VAL A 57 4.71 11.05 -2.69
C VAL A 57 5.29 11.96 -3.78
N PRO A 58 6.15 11.51 -4.72
CA PRO A 58 6.72 12.41 -5.73
C PRO A 58 5.66 13.09 -6.62
N PRO A 59 4.63 12.38 -7.13
CA PRO A 59 3.55 13.03 -7.89
C PRO A 59 2.74 14.03 -7.05
N ALA A 60 2.55 13.76 -5.76
CA ALA A 60 1.88 14.71 -4.86
C ALA A 60 2.71 15.99 -4.65
N ILE A 61 4.03 15.84 -4.51
CA ILE A 61 4.97 16.98 -4.43
C ILE A 61 4.95 17.78 -5.74
N ALA A 62 5.03 17.10 -6.88
CA ALA A 62 4.99 17.73 -8.20
C ALA A 62 3.69 18.55 -8.39
N ALA A 63 2.53 17.98 -8.02
CA ALA A 63 1.26 18.68 -8.09
C ALA A 63 1.22 19.96 -7.25
N ILE A 64 1.88 19.98 -6.09
CA ILE A 64 2.03 21.20 -5.28
C ILE A 64 2.95 22.20 -5.98
N MET A 65 4.10 21.75 -6.50
CA MET A 65 5.08 22.59 -7.16
C MET A 65 4.55 23.25 -8.44
N GLU A 66 3.71 22.54 -9.19
CA GLU A 66 3.11 23.00 -10.44
C GLU A 66 1.95 23.99 -10.23
N SER A 67 1.48 24.18 -8.98
CA SER A 67 0.44 25.17 -8.70
C SER A 67 0.91 26.58 -9.06
N PRO A 68 0.11 27.37 -9.81
CA PRO A 68 0.47 28.75 -10.19
C PRO A 68 0.57 29.69 -8.99
N THR A 69 0.09 29.25 -7.82
CA THR A 69 0.16 29.99 -6.56
C THR A 69 1.13 29.36 -5.56
N CYS A 70 1.96 28.40 -6.00
CA CYS A 70 2.89 27.72 -5.14
C CYS A 70 3.91 28.70 -4.53
N ARG A 71 4.02 28.67 -3.21
CA ARG A 71 5.00 29.43 -2.43
C ARG A 71 5.93 28.52 -1.64
N VAL A 72 6.01 27.22 -1.95
CA VAL A 72 6.89 26.28 -1.26
C VAL A 72 8.28 26.32 -1.89
N GLN A 73 9.33 26.56 -1.09
CA GLN A 73 10.72 26.59 -1.58
C GLN A 73 11.47 25.28 -1.34
N ALA A 74 11.03 24.45 -0.39
CA ALA A 74 11.68 23.20 -0.06
C ALA A 74 10.70 22.22 0.59
N PHE A 75 11.01 20.93 0.48
CA PHE A 75 10.27 19.84 1.13
C PHE A 75 11.23 19.04 2.02
N LEU A 76 10.76 18.67 3.21
CA LEU A 76 11.40 17.64 4.02
C LEU A 76 10.81 16.29 3.61
N ALA A 77 11.59 15.48 2.91
CA ALA A 77 11.13 14.19 2.42
C ALA A 77 10.94 13.19 3.58
N ALA A 78 9.97 12.29 3.43
CA ALA A 78 9.73 11.24 4.40
C ALA A 78 10.81 10.14 4.26
N GLY A 79 11.71 10.04 5.24
CA GLY A 79 12.88 9.16 5.17
C GLY A 79 12.56 7.69 4.84
N HIS A 80 11.50 7.13 5.43
CA HIS A 80 11.09 5.75 5.11
C HIS A 80 10.61 5.59 3.67
N VAL A 81 9.94 6.59 3.10
CA VAL A 81 9.50 6.58 1.70
C VAL A 81 10.72 6.62 0.78
N CYS A 82 11.71 7.46 1.09
CA CYS A 82 12.99 7.53 0.37
C CYS A 82 13.83 6.24 0.48
N CYS A 83 13.59 5.39 1.48
CA CYS A 83 14.27 4.10 1.59
C CYS A 83 13.73 3.07 0.58
N VAL A 84 12.51 3.28 0.07
CA VAL A 84 11.86 2.37 -0.89
C VAL A 84 12.04 2.82 -2.33
N MET A 85 12.13 4.14 -2.58
CA MET A 85 12.32 4.74 -3.91
C MET A 85 13.77 4.91 -4.31
#